data_AF-A0A6I5C4T1-F1
#
_entry.id   AF-A0A6I5C4T1-F1
#
_cell.length_a   1.000
_cell.length_b   1.000
_cell.length_c   1.000
_cell.angle_alpha   90.00
_cell.angle_beta   90.00
_cell.angle_gamma   90.00
#
_symmetry.space_group_name_H-M   'P 1'
#
loop_
_entity.id
_entity.type
_entity.pdbx_description
1 polymer ?
#
loop_
_entity_poly.entity_id
_entity_poly.type
_entity_poly.pdbx_seq_one_letter_code
_entity_poly.pdbx_strand_id
1 'polypeptide(L)' 'GTGGSGGGPGNGLTGLAERLEKAGGLLEAGRLKRGFRLVARVPAAAGGNVGSRA' A
#
# COMPACT_ATOMS: atom_id res chain seq x y z
N GLY A 1 -10.51 -8.52 6.54
CA GLY A 1 -10.68 -8.01 5.17
C GLY A 1 -10.46 -9.14 4.21
N THR A 2 -11.46 -9.51 3.43
CA THR A 2 -11.41 -10.61 2.47
C THR A 2 -10.87 -10.07 1.14
N GLY A 3 -9.64 -10.42 0.78
CA GLY A 3 -9.09 -10.12 -0.54
C GLY A 3 -9.82 -10.96 -1.57
N GLY A 4 -10.76 -10.36 -2.30
CA GLY A 4 -11.49 -11.02 -3.38
C GLY A 4 -10.55 -11.43 -4.52
N SER A 5 -10.80 -12.59 -5.10
CA SER A 5 -10.12 -13.15 -6.27
C SER A 5 -10.50 -12.39 -7.55
N GLY A 6 -10.21 -11.09 -7.62
CA GLY A 6 -10.31 -10.28 -8.84
C GLY A 6 -8.93 -10.12 -9.46
N GLY A 7 -8.85 -9.96 -10.79
CA GLY A 7 -7.59 -9.74 -11.51
C GLY A 7 -6.83 -8.46 -11.14
N GLY A 8 -7.38 -7.63 -10.24
CA GLY A 8 -6.76 -6.44 -9.67
C GLY A 8 -6.43 -6.60 -8.18
N PRO A 9 -5.67 -5.66 -7.61
CA PRO A 9 -5.39 -5.64 -6.18
C PRO A 9 -6.69 -5.59 -5.37
N GLY A 10 -6.83 -6.45 -4.36
CA GLY A 10 -8.00 -6.42 -3.47
C GLY A 10 -8.08 -5.10 -2.69
N ASN A 11 -9.27 -4.76 -2.18
CA ASN A 11 -9.57 -3.48 -1.52
C ASN A 11 -8.53 -3.02 -0.49
N GLY A 12 -7.95 -3.96 0.26
CA GLY A 12 -6.92 -3.63 1.25
C GLY A 12 -5.61 -3.10 0.63
N LEU A 13 -5.20 -3.64 -0.52
CA LEU A 13 -3.99 -3.22 -1.21
C LEU A 13 -4.22 -1.92 -1.99
N THR A 14 -5.40 -1.75 -2.60
CA THR A 14 -5.82 -0.47 -3.20
C THR A 14 -5.78 0.65 -2.16
N GLY A 15 -6.42 0.46 -1.00
CA GLY A 15 -6.41 1.45 0.07
C GLY A 15 -5.04 1.66 0.73
N LEU A 16 -4.12 0.69 0.65
CA LEU A 16 -2.73 0.88 1.07
C LEU A 16 -1.96 1.74 0.05
N ALA A 17 -2.12 1.48 -1.24
CA ALA A 17 -1.49 2.24 -2.31
C ALA A 17 -1.90 3.72 -2.26
N GLU A 18 -3.20 4.02 -2.12
CA GLU A 18 -3.73 5.37 -1.98
C GLU A 18 -3.13 6.14 -0.79
N ARG A 19 -2.91 5.43 0.34
CA ARG A 19 -2.32 6.05 1.53
C ARG A 19 -0.83 6.33 1.36
N LEU A 20 -0.11 5.43 0.69
CA LEU A 20 1.29 5.67 0.37
C LEU A 20 1.42 6.85 -0.59
N GLU A 21 0.58 6.94 -1.61
CA GLU A 21 0.53 8.09 -2.52
C GLU A 21 0.28 9.41 -1.77
N LYS A 22 -0.70 9.45 -0.86
CA LYS A 22 -0.96 10.62 0.01
C LYS A 22 0.24 11.01 0.88
N ALA A 23 1.04 10.03 1.31
CA ALA A 23 2.26 10.25 2.09
C ALA A 23 3.48 10.60 1.21
N GLY A 24 3.32 10.74 -0.12
CA GLY A 24 4.42 10.95 -1.06
C GLY A 24 5.30 9.72 -1.25
N GLY A 25 4.76 8.54 -0.94
CA GLY A 25 5.42 7.24 -1.02
C GLY A 25 4.97 6.39 -2.21
N LEU A 26 5.60 5.23 -2.33
CA LEU A 26 5.41 4.27 -3.42
C LEU A 26 5.20 2.87 -2.86
N LEU A 27 4.41 2.05 -3.58
CA LEU A 27 4.17 0.65 -3.27
C LEU A 27 4.56 -0.23 -4.46
N GLU A 28 5.48 -1.15 -4.23
CA GLU A 28 5.84 -2.18 -5.20
C GLU A 28 5.35 -3.55 -4.74
N ALA A 29 4.73 -4.29 -5.65
CA ALA A 29 4.28 -5.65 -5.40
C ALA A 29 5.05 -6.64 -6.28
N GLY A 30 5.77 -7.57 -5.64
CA GLY A 30 6.45 -8.67 -6.30
C GLY A 30 5.80 -10.01 -5.99
N ARG A 31 5.61 -10.86 -7.00
CA ARG A 31 5.21 -12.27 -6.80
C ARG A 31 6.41 -13.09 -6.36
N LEU A 32 6.20 -14.00 -5.42
CA LEU A 32 7.19 -15.00 -5.01
C LEU A 32 6.71 -16.41 -5.41
N LYS A 33 7.59 -17.41 -5.28
CA LYS A 33 7.22 -18.82 -5.49
C LYS A 33 6.01 -19.24 -4.63
N ARG A 34 5.90 -18.69 -3.42
CA ARG A 34 4.69 -18.76 -2.58
C ARG A 34 4.41 -17.38 -2.00
N GLY A 35 3.21 -16.87 -2.24
CA GLY A 35 2.77 -15.56 -1.76
C GLY A 35 3.36 -14.38 -2.54
N PHE A 36 3.49 -13.25 -1.86
CA PHE A 36 3.93 -11.98 -2.43
C PHE A 36 4.84 -11.22 -1.46
N ARG A 37 5.66 -10.33 -1.99
CA ARG A 37 6.42 -9.33 -1.24
C ARG A 37 5.89 -7.95 -1.61
N LEU A 38 5.59 -7.14 -0.60
CA LEU A 38 5.28 -5.73 -0.77
C LEU A 38 6.45 -4.91 -0.25
N VAL A 39 6.89 -3.92 -1.01
CA VAL A 39 7.89 -2.94 -0.58
C VAL A 39 7.25 -1.56 -0.62
N ALA A 40 7.14 -0.93 0.54
CA ALA A 40 6.71 0.45 0.67
C ALA A 40 7.94 1.35 0.86
N ARG A 41 8.01 2.43 0.10
CA ARG A 41 9.01 3.49 0.29
C ARG A 41 8.30 4.78 0.61
N VAL A 42 8.70 5.44 1.69
CA VAL A 42 8.11 6.71 2.14
C VAL A 42 9.22 7.70 2.47
N PRO A 43 9.01 9.00 2.24
CA PRO A 43 9.93 10.04 2.71
C PRO A 43 10.15 9.95 4.24
N ALA A 44 11.39 10.17 4.69
CA ALA A 44 11.74 10.14 6.10
C ALA A 44 11.30 11.40 6.88
N ALA A 45 11.16 12.54 6.19
CA ALA A 45 10.52 13.73 6.74
C ALA A 45 9.00 13.49 6.83
N ALA A 46 8.35 14.06 7.85
CA ALA A 46 6.93 13.85 8.08
C ALA A 46 6.10 14.20 6.84
N GLY A 47 5.56 13.16 6.18
CA GLY A 47 4.52 13.31 5.17
C GLY A 47 3.22 13.82 5.83
N GLY A 48 2.36 14.46 5.03
CA GLY A 48 1.08 14.98 5.51
C GLY A 48 0.22 13.90 6.18
N ASN A 49 -0.69 14.34 7.07
CA ASN A 49 -1.60 13.42 7.77
C ASN A 49 -2.40 12.57 6.78
N VAL A 50 -2.20 11.25 6.84
CA VAL A 50 -2.84 10.25 5.95
C VAL A 50 -4.19 9.75 6.49
N GLY A 51 -4.80 10.48 7.43
CA GLY A 51 -6.14 10.20 7.97
C GLY A 51 -6.19 9.69 9.42
N SER A 52 -5.05 9.56 10.10
CA SER A 52 -5.00 9.41 11.55
C SER A 52 -4.98 10.79 12.22
N ARG A 53 -5.97 11.09 13.07
CA ARG A 53 -5.89 12.27 13.96
C ARG A 53 -4.76 12.02 14.95
N ALA A 54 -3.90 13.03 15.15
CA ALA A 54 -3.00 13.11 16.29
C ALA A 54 -3.81 13.34 17.58
#